data_AF-S9RLS4-F1
#
_entry.id   AF-S9RLS4-F1
#
_cell.length_a   1.000
_cell.length_b   1.000
_cell.length_c   1.000
_cell.angle_alpha   90.00
_cell.angle_beta   90.00
_cell.angle_gamma   90.00
#
_symmetry.space_group_name_H-M   'P 1'
#
loop_
_entity.id
_entity.type
_entity.pdbx_description
1 polymer ?
#
loop_
_entity_poly.entity_id
_entity_poly.type
_entity_poly.pdbx_seq_one_letter_code
_entity_poly.pdbx_strand_id
1 'polypeptide(L)'
;MELTKVWEQEIIRLILQFLSDHGYGSTLKCLENESGLCYETENVKTFQTAVLSGDWQIAESCFALMKLRDESKRDEALFLLQKQKCLELAEKGSLCEAIFVLQTTNNTYFNQSKEELISQIMFSRKKFTESAHGVKDNRPALLNELSLYISADIMMPKNRLLELLEQAKNHQISSQCYHNVLKNFTFLSDYQAEPSEIPTKEIHCFDDHTSEVWQISYSNNGKYLASASQDKSTIIFDLANMKMLHRLIGHSKEVAYVKWSPDDRYLLTCSNDYSVILWDAFTGEKIRHLKEHTYFVSCCCWLPDGLSFITGSPDMTIIHWSLTGEIMHKWKDVNIYDMAINNDGTKLYAVGYQKQMESEDKHIAVYSIPTRECLKKIHLESKVTSISLSKDSRYALTNIEPHTILLWDIQEYRIIRQYMGHKLGNWLIGSCFGGQDDTFVLSGSQDEFIRIWHRDSGKLLSTLPGHSKCVNYIAYNPLDPYQFASASDDNTIRIWSNKGRQ
;
A
#
# COMPACT_ATOMS: atom_id res chain seq x y z
N MET A 1 0.30 -43.47 -2.74
CA MET A 1 -0.86 -44.01 -3.49
C MET A 1 -2.19 -43.52 -2.92
N GLU A 2 -2.38 -43.44 -1.60
CA GLU A 2 -3.62 -42.86 -1.03
C GLU A 2 -3.70 -41.34 -1.21
N LEU A 3 -2.61 -40.61 -0.95
CA LEU A 3 -2.54 -39.15 -1.13
C LEU A 3 -2.82 -38.72 -2.59
N THR A 4 -2.30 -39.44 -3.58
CA THR A 4 -2.51 -39.09 -5.00
C THR A 4 -3.98 -39.21 -5.41
N LYS A 5 -4.72 -40.19 -4.87
CA LYS A 5 -6.15 -40.36 -5.15
C LYS A 5 -7.01 -39.26 -4.51
N VAL A 6 -6.66 -38.83 -3.30
CA VAL A 6 -7.38 -37.73 -2.62
C VAL A 6 -7.19 -36.43 -3.41
N TRP A 7 -5.98 -36.15 -3.87
CA TRP A 7 -5.68 -34.98 -4.71
C TRP A 7 -6.44 -34.99 -6.04
N GLU A 8 -6.51 -36.13 -6.72
CA GLU A 8 -7.30 -36.26 -7.96
C GLU A 8 -8.79 -35.95 -7.73
N GLN A 9 -9.37 -36.42 -6.63
CA GLN A 9 -10.76 -36.14 -6.29
C GLN A 9 -11.02 -34.65 -6.03
N GLU A 10 -10.11 -33.96 -5.33
CA GLU A 10 -10.23 -32.53 -5.08
C GLU A 10 -10.13 -31.70 -6.37
N ILE A 11 -9.22 -32.06 -7.28
CA ILE A 11 -9.08 -31.39 -8.57
C ILE A 11 -10.36 -31.56 -9.41
N ILE A 12 -10.92 -32.78 -9.46
CA ILE A 12 -12.17 -33.03 -10.20
C ILE A 12 -13.32 -32.20 -9.62
N ARG A 13 -13.43 -32.10 -8.29
CA ARG A 13 -14.45 -31.25 -7.64
C ARG A 13 -14.30 -29.77 -8.00
N LEU A 14 -13.07 -29.25 -8.04
CA LEU A 14 -12.79 -27.86 -8.45
C LEU A 14 -13.18 -27.61 -9.92
N ILE A 15 -12.90 -28.57 -10.81
CA ILE A 15 -13.28 -28.48 -12.23
C ILE A 15 -14.80 -28.51 -12.39
N LEU A 16 -15.48 -29.43 -11.68
CA LEU A 16 -16.94 -29.52 -11.70
C LEU A 16 -17.60 -28.22 -11.24
N GLN A 17 -17.08 -27.61 -10.17
CA GLN A 17 -17.55 -26.31 -9.70
C GLN A 17 -17.36 -25.23 -10.78
N PHE A 18 -16.17 -25.15 -11.38
CA PHE A 18 -15.88 -24.17 -12.43
C PHE A 18 -16.82 -24.33 -13.64
N LEU A 19 -17.09 -25.57 -14.07
CA LEU A 19 -18.03 -25.87 -15.15
C LEU A 19 -19.46 -25.47 -14.80
N SER A 20 -19.88 -25.67 -13.55
CA SER A 20 -21.19 -25.24 -13.04
C SER A 20 -21.33 -23.72 -13.07
N ASP A 21 -20.34 -23.01 -12.54
CA ASP A 21 -20.33 -21.55 -12.43
C ASP A 21 -20.34 -20.87 -13.82
N HIS A 22 -19.74 -21.49 -14.84
CA HIS A 22 -19.70 -20.97 -16.22
C HIS A 22 -20.82 -21.51 -17.13
N GLY A 23 -21.75 -22.31 -16.59
CA GLY A 23 -22.93 -22.78 -17.32
C GLY A 23 -22.69 -23.92 -18.31
N TYR A 24 -21.58 -24.66 -18.19
CA TYR A 24 -21.25 -25.80 -19.05
C TYR A 24 -21.97 -27.09 -18.59
N GLY A 25 -23.30 -27.10 -18.68
CA GLY A 25 -24.12 -28.16 -18.09
C GLY A 25 -24.02 -29.54 -18.76
N SER A 26 -23.70 -29.63 -20.06
CA SER A 26 -23.55 -30.90 -20.78
C SER A 26 -22.25 -31.63 -20.41
N THR A 27 -21.15 -30.90 -20.32
CA THR A 27 -19.84 -31.43 -19.91
C THR A 27 -19.80 -31.76 -18.43
N LEU A 28 -20.47 -30.98 -17.58
CA LEU A 28 -20.61 -31.27 -16.15
C LEU A 28 -21.24 -32.66 -15.93
N LYS A 29 -22.37 -32.95 -16.58
CA LYS A 29 -23.04 -34.26 -16.46
C LYS A 29 -22.19 -35.42 -16.98
N CYS A 30 -21.41 -35.19 -18.04
CA CYS A 30 -20.48 -36.20 -18.55
C CYS A 30 -19.38 -36.52 -17.53
N LEU A 31 -18.76 -35.48 -16.96
CA LEU A 31 -17.70 -35.61 -15.98
C LEU A 31 -18.18 -36.21 -14.65
N GLU A 32 -19.38 -35.85 -14.18
CA GLU A 32 -20.00 -36.49 -12.99
C GLU A 32 -20.21 -37.99 -13.21
N ASN A 33 -20.69 -38.39 -14.40
CA ASN A 33 -20.92 -39.80 -14.73
C ASN A 33 -19.63 -40.60 -14.86
N GLU A 34 -18.59 -40.02 -15.47
CA GLU A 34 -17.30 -40.68 -15.66
C GLU A 34 -16.48 -40.79 -14.37
N SER A 35 -16.47 -39.73 -13.55
CA SER A 35 -15.70 -39.69 -12.31
C SER A 35 -16.42 -40.35 -11.13
N GLY A 36 -17.76 -40.46 -11.18
CA GLY A 36 -18.60 -40.90 -10.06
C GLY A 36 -18.61 -39.92 -8.88
N LEU A 37 -18.12 -38.70 -9.08
CA LEU A 37 -18.04 -37.65 -8.06
C LEU A 37 -19.08 -36.57 -8.34
N CYS A 38 -19.91 -36.28 -7.35
CA CYS A 38 -20.76 -35.09 -7.34
C CYS A 38 -20.00 -33.95 -6.64
N TYR A 39 -20.01 -32.75 -7.21
CA TYR A 39 -19.33 -31.60 -6.60
C TYR A 39 -20.08 -31.05 -5.38
N GLU A 40 -21.39 -31.29 -5.29
CA GLU A 40 -22.23 -30.91 -4.16
C GLU A 40 -23.07 -32.09 -3.69
N THR A 41 -23.20 -32.23 -2.37
CA THR A 41 -24.14 -33.17 -1.76
C THR A 41 -25.58 -32.66 -1.93
N GLU A 42 -26.56 -33.57 -1.99
CA GLU A 42 -27.97 -33.20 -2.14
C GLU A 42 -28.43 -32.23 -1.05
N ASN A 43 -27.96 -32.41 0.20
CA ASN A 43 -28.27 -31.52 1.32
C ASN A 43 -27.77 -30.08 1.13
N VAL A 44 -26.67 -29.89 0.39
CA VAL A 44 -26.13 -28.56 0.08
C VAL A 44 -26.91 -27.93 -1.06
N LYS A 45 -27.32 -28.71 -2.06
CA LYS A 45 -28.20 -28.24 -3.13
C LYS A 45 -29.55 -27.79 -2.56
N THR A 46 -30.17 -28.59 -1.68
CA THR A 46 -31.44 -28.21 -1.04
C THR A 46 -31.27 -26.95 -0.20
N PHE A 47 -30.18 -26.84 0.56
CA PHE A 47 -29.87 -25.64 1.33
C PHE A 47 -29.70 -24.39 0.45
N GLN A 48 -28.89 -24.45 -0.61
CA GLN A 48 -28.70 -23.32 -1.52
C GLN A 48 -30.00 -22.91 -2.20
N THR A 49 -30.79 -23.88 -2.67
CA THR A 49 -32.11 -23.59 -3.26
C THR A 49 -33.05 -22.94 -2.25
N ALA A 50 -33.05 -23.39 -1.00
CA ALA A 50 -33.87 -22.81 0.07
C ALA A 50 -33.45 -21.39 0.43
N VAL A 51 -32.15 -21.09 0.47
CA VAL A 51 -31.64 -19.73 0.70
C VAL A 51 -31.98 -18.81 -0.48
N LEU A 52 -31.86 -19.29 -1.72
CA LEU A 52 -32.18 -18.51 -2.91
C LEU A 52 -33.69 -18.28 -3.08
N SER A 53 -34.53 -19.26 -2.76
CA SER A 53 -36.00 -19.13 -2.77
C SER A 53 -36.51 -18.28 -1.60
N GLY A 54 -35.79 -18.26 -0.47
CA GLY A 54 -36.18 -17.58 0.77
C GLY A 54 -36.96 -18.48 1.74
N ASP A 55 -36.85 -19.80 1.59
CA ASP A 55 -37.45 -20.81 2.46
C ASP A 55 -36.58 -21.07 3.69
N TRP A 56 -36.56 -20.10 4.60
CA TRP A 56 -35.64 -20.07 5.74
C TRP A 56 -35.77 -21.24 6.72
N GLN A 57 -36.95 -21.85 6.86
CA GLN A 57 -37.15 -23.04 7.71
C GLN A 57 -36.39 -24.26 7.18
N ILE A 58 -36.39 -24.44 5.86
CA ILE A 58 -35.66 -25.53 5.20
C ILE A 58 -34.16 -25.23 5.24
N ALA A 59 -33.77 -23.97 5.04
CA ALA A 59 -32.38 -23.55 5.17
C ALA A 59 -31.81 -23.81 6.58
N GLU A 60 -32.53 -23.45 7.65
CA GLU A 60 -32.11 -23.67 9.04
C GLU A 60 -31.98 -25.17 9.38
N SER A 61 -32.95 -25.99 8.94
CA SER A 61 -32.91 -27.45 9.19
C SER A 61 -31.79 -28.14 8.42
N CYS A 62 -31.53 -27.76 7.17
CA CYS A 62 -30.39 -28.26 6.40
C CYS A 62 -29.06 -27.83 7.03
N PHE A 63 -28.95 -26.57 7.48
CA PHE A 63 -27.75 -26.04 8.12
C PHE A 63 -27.44 -26.72 9.47
N ALA A 64 -28.46 -27.11 10.23
CA ALA A 64 -28.29 -27.88 11.47
C ALA A 64 -27.61 -29.24 11.24
N LEU A 65 -27.73 -29.83 10.05
CA LEU A 65 -27.14 -31.11 9.69
C LEU A 65 -25.73 -30.97 9.06
N MET A 66 -25.30 -29.75 8.72
CA MET A 66 -23.99 -29.50 8.13
C MET A 66 -22.88 -29.48 9.19
N LYS A 67 -21.69 -29.94 8.80
CA LYS A 67 -20.46 -29.81 9.59
C LYS A 67 -19.78 -28.50 9.25
N LEU A 68 -19.39 -27.75 10.29
CA LEU A 68 -18.67 -26.50 10.14
C LEU A 68 -17.16 -26.73 10.26
N ARG A 69 -16.37 -25.77 9.77
CA ARG A 69 -14.90 -25.77 9.98
C ARG A 69 -14.55 -25.57 11.45
N ASP A 70 -15.32 -24.72 12.11
CA ASP A 70 -15.19 -24.38 13.51
C ASP A 70 -16.58 -24.37 14.14
N GLU A 71 -16.88 -25.40 14.94
CA GLU A 71 -18.17 -25.54 15.61
C GLU A 71 -18.40 -24.42 16.64
N SER A 72 -17.35 -23.75 17.13
CA SER A 72 -17.50 -22.61 18.05
C SER A 72 -18.13 -21.39 17.37
N LYS A 73 -18.04 -21.30 16.03
CA LYS A 73 -18.59 -20.20 15.22
C LYS A 73 -19.96 -20.52 14.61
N ARG A 74 -20.57 -21.64 14.98
CA ARG A 74 -21.89 -22.06 14.49
C ARG A 74 -22.94 -20.99 14.75
N ASP A 75 -22.87 -20.37 15.92
CA ASP A 75 -23.80 -19.33 16.35
C ASP A 75 -23.65 -18.04 15.54
N GLU A 76 -22.43 -17.73 15.05
CA GLU A 76 -22.18 -16.60 14.16
C GLU A 76 -22.80 -16.82 12.78
N ALA A 77 -22.59 -18.02 12.21
CA ALA A 77 -23.14 -18.38 10.91
C ALA A 77 -24.68 -18.47 10.94
N LEU A 78 -25.25 -19.01 12.02
CA LEU A 78 -26.71 -18.99 12.25
C LEU A 78 -27.23 -17.55 12.35
N PHE A 79 -26.50 -16.67 13.05
CA PHE A 79 -26.86 -15.26 13.16
C PHE A 79 -26.88 -14.56 11.80
N LEU A 80 -25.95 -14.85 10.88
CA LEU A 80 -25.97 -14.28 9.52
C LEU A 80 -27.23 -14.69 8.75
N LEU A 81 -27.61 -15.96 8.83
CA LEU A 81 -28.81 -16.49 8.17
C LEU A 81 -30.09 -15.86 8.75
N GLN A 82 -30.14 -15.73 10.08
CA GLN A 82 -31.25 -15.09 10.79
C GLN A 82 -31.31 -13.58 10.54
N LYS A 83 -30.17 -12.90 10.48
CA LYS A 83 -30.07 -11.47 10.13
C LYS A 83 -30.74 -11.22 8.77
N GLN A 84 -30.40 -12.01 7.75
CA GLN A 84 -31.00 -11.86 6.43
C GLN A 84 -32.52 -12.15 6.45
N LYS A 85 -32.96 -13.21 7.14
CA LYS A 85 -34.38 -13.52 7.36
C LYS A 85 -35.15 -12.35 8.01
N CYS A 86 -34.56 -11.72 9.03
CA CYS A 86 -35.16 -10.59 9.73
C CYS A 86 -35.27 -9.34 8.85
N LEU A 87 -34.24 -9.04 8.04
CA LEU A 87 -34.28 -7.93 7.09
C LEU A 87 -35.36 -8.13 6.03
N GLU A 88 -35.55 -9.35 5.53
CA GLU A 88 -36.62 -9.66 4.57
C GLU A 88 -38.02 -9.61 5.19
N LEU A 89 -38.18 -10.04 6.45
CA LEU A 89 -39.45 -9.91 7.17
C LEU A 89 -39.79 -8.45 7.48
N ALA A 90 -38.78 -7.64 7.80
CA ALA A 90 -38.94 -6.21 8.00
C ALA A 90 -39.37 -5.50 6.70
N GLU A 91 -38.78 -5.86 5.56
CA GLU A 91 -39.16 -5.34 4.23
C GLU A 91 -40.62 -5.71 3.87
N LYS A 92 -41.08 -6.92 4.25
CA LYS A 92 -42.47 -7.37 4.07
C LYS A 92 -43.48 -6.74 5.05
N GLY A 93 -43.03 -5.98 6.05
CA GLY A 93 -43.87 -5.31 7.04
C GLY A 93 -44.22 -6.13 8.29
N SER A 94 -43.71 -7.37 8.41
CA SER A 94 -43.94 -8.25 9.57
C SER A 94 -42.92 -7.99 10.69
N LEU A 95 -42.98 -6.81 11.29
CA LEU A 95 -42.00 -6.35 12.29
C LEU A 95 -42.00 -7.19 13.58
N CYS A 96 -43.17 -7.59 14.07
CA CYS A 96 -43.27 -8.41 15.29
C CYS A 96 -42.60 -9.78 15.11
N GLU A 97 -42.74 -10.38 13.93
CA GLU A 97 -42.11 -11.65 13.58
C GLU A 97 -40.59 -11.49 13.44
N ALA A 98 -40.12 -10.40 12.82
CA ALA A 98 -38.69 -10.10 12.71
C ALA A 98 -38.02 -9.91 14.08
N ILE A 99 -38.68 -9.20 15.01
CA ILE A 99 -38.20 -8.99 16.38
C ILE A 99 -38.24 -10.30 17.17
N PHE A 100 -39.30 -11.09 17.02
CA PHE A 100 -39.41 -12.40 17.68
C PHE A 100 -38.28 -13.34 17.24
N VAL A 101 -37.99 -13.39 15.95
CA VAL A 101 -36.85 -14.17 15.41
C VAL A 101 -35.53 -13.67 16.01
N LEU A 102 -35.28 -12.37 16.13
CA LEU A 102 -34.05 -11.87 16.78
C LEU A 102 -33.99 -12.19 18.28
N GLN A 103 -35.12 -12.14 18.99
CA GLN A 103 -35.20 -12.39 20.44
C GLN A 103 -35.03 -13.87 20.81
N THR A 104 -35.47 -14.77 19.94
CA THR A 104 -35.37 -16.23 20.14
C THR A 104 -33.96 -16.78 19.89
N THR A 105 -33.04 -15.95 19.39
CA THR A 105 -31.64 -16.35 19.17
C THR A 105 -30.85 -16.20 20.46
N ASN A 106 -30.51 -17.34 21.09
CA ASN A 106 -29.74 -17.43 22.33
C ASN A 106 -28.26 -17.07 22.14
N ASN A 107 -27.95 -15.86 21.66
CA ASN A 107 -26.56 -15.38 21.50
C ASN A 107 -26.33 -14.17 22.40
N THR A 108 -25.53 -14.36 23.46
CA THR A 108 -25.10 -13.32 24.41
C THR A 108 -23.94 -12.46 23.88
N TYR A 109 -23.18 -12.95 22.91
CA TYR A 109 -21.98 -12.29 22.37
C TYR A 109 -22.26 -11.14 21.39
N PHE A 110 -23.46 -11.07 20.81
CA PHE A 110 -23.79 -10.14 19.71
C PHE A 110 -24.87 -9.10 20.08
N ASN A 111 -25.02 -8.80 21.36
CA ASN A 111 -26.08 -7.90 21.85
C ASN A 111 -25.98 -6.50 21.22
N GLN A 112 -24.77 -5.92 21.06
CA GLN A 112 -24.60 -4.62 20.39
C GLN A 112 -25.06 -4.64 18.93
N SER A 113 -24.63 -5.63 18.14
CA SER A 113 -25.07 -5.74 16.74
C SER A 113 -26.56 -6.06 16.60
N LYS A 114 -27.15 -6.77 17.56
CA LYS A 114 -28.60 -7.02 17.64
C LYS A 114 -29.36 -5.72 17.94
N GLU A 115 -28.90 -4.94 18.91
CA GLU A 115 -29.49 -3.65 19.29
C GLU A 115 -29.40 -2.65 18.12
N GLU A 116 -28.27 -2.62 17.41
CA GLU A 116 -28.11 -1.83 16.20
C GLU A 116 -29.09 -2.27 15.10
N LEU A 117 -29.21 -3.57 14.83
CA LEU A 117 -30.18 -4.11 13.85
C LEU A 117 -31.63 -3.81 14.24
N ILE A 118 -32.00 -3.97 15.51
CA ILE A 118 -33.32 -3.64 16.03
C ILE A 118 -33.58 -2.14 15.88
N SER A 119 -32.60 -1.30 16.22
CA SER A 119 -32.70 0.15 16.04
C SER A 119 -32.87 0.51 14.56
N GLN A 120 -32.12 -0.14 13.66
CA GLN A 120 -32.25 0.04 12.22
C GLN A 120 -33.65 -0.35 11.77
N ILE A 121 -34.15 -1.54 12.10
CA ILE A 121 -35.48 -2.03 11.71
C ILE A 121 -36.60 -1.13 12.26
N MET A 122 -36.48 -0.63 13.49
CA MET A 122 -37.49 0.21 14.14
C MET A 122 -37.49 1.66 13.64
N PHE A 123 -36.31 2.26 13.41
CA PHE A 123 -36.18 3.66 12.99
C PHE A 123 -36.27 3.86 11.46
N SER A 124 -35.99 2.84 10.65
CA SER A 124 -35.89 2.98 9.18
C SER A 124 -37.12 2.53 8.40
N ARG A 125 -38.29 3.11 8.70
CA ARG A 125 -39.50 2.94 7.86
C ARG A 125 -39.36 3.47 6.41
N LYS A 126 -38.29 4.22 6.11
CA LYS A 126 -38.08 4.94 4.83
C LYS A 126 -36.76 4.68 4.09
N LYS A 127 -35.81 3.90 4.63
CA LYS A 127 -34.47 3.71 3.99
C LYS A 127 -34.27 2.38 3.26
N PHE A 128 -35.09 1.35 3.50
CA PHE A 128 -34.96 0.07 2.78
C PHE A 128 -35.24 0.16 1.27
N THR A 129 -35.82 1.27 0.82
CA THR A 129 -36.13 1.52 -0.60
C THR A 129 -35.08 2.34 -1.35
N GLU A 130 -34.05 2.88 -0.67
CA GLU A 130 -33.03 3.77 -1.28
C GLU A 130 -31.68 3.09 -1.57
N SER A 131 -31.46 1.84 -1.14
CA SER A 131 -30.39 1.03 -1.72
C SER A 131 -30.86 0.54 -3.10
N ALA A 132 -30.14 0.89 -4.17
CA ALA A 132 -30.49 0.57 -5.56
C ALA A 132 -30.61 -0.94 -5.88
N HIS A 133 -30.36 -1.82 -4.91
CA HIS A 133 -30.52 -3.27 -4.95
C HIS A 133 -31.40 -3.69 -3.77
N GLY A 134 -32.41 -4.53 -4.03
CA GLY A 134 -33.37 -4.95 -2.99
C GLY A 134 -32.71 -5.87 -1.96
N VAL A 135 -33.30 -6.01 -0.77
CA VAL A 135 -32.76 -6.90 0.28
C VAL A 135 -32.60 -8.35 -0.22
N LYS A 136 -33.41 -8.76 -1.20
CA LYS A 136 -33.33 -10.06 -1.89
C LYS A 136 -32.05 -10.27 -2.71
N ASP A 137 -31.44 -9.22 -3.23
CA ASP A 137 -30.22 -9.31 -4.04
C ASP A 137 -28.98 -9.69 -3.20
N ASN A 138 -29.11 -9.69 -1.86
CA ASN A 138 -28.05 -10.09 -0.94
C ASN A 138 -27.98 -11.61 -0.69
N ARG A 139 -28.94 -12.42 -1.17
CA ARG A 139 -28.96 -13.88 -0.93
C ARG A 139 -27.73 -14.62 -1.49
N PRO A 140 -27.25 -14.32 -2.72
CA PRO A 140 -26.00 -14.90 -3.24
C PRO A 140 -24.76 -14.48 -2.45
N ALA A 141 -24.74 -13.26 -1.89
CA ALA A 141 -23.65 -12.77 -1.05
C ALA A 141 -23.63 -13.47 0.32
N LEU A 142 -24.80 -13.66 0.94
CA LEU A 142 -24.96 -14.46 2.15
C LEU A 142 -24.43 -15.88 1.96
N LEU A 143 -24.75 -16.54 0.84
CA LEU A 143 -24.22 -17.88 0.55
C LEU A 143 -22.69 -17.90 0.46
N ASN A 144 -22.08 -16.84 -0.07
CA ASN A 144 -20.63 -16.72 -0.11
C ASN A 144 -20.05 -16.54 1.30
N GLU A 145 -20.64 -15.69 2.14
CA GLU A 145 -20.21 -15.52 3.53
C GLU A 145 -20.36 -16.83 4.33
N LEU A 146 -21.49 -17.53 4.20
CA LEU A 146 -21.74 -18.80 4.89
C LEU A 146 -20.80 -19.92 4.41
N SER A 147 -20.38 -19.90 3.12
CA SER A 147 -19.42 -20.86 2.58
C SER A 147 -18.05 -20.80 3.27
N LEU A 148 -17.69 -19.68 3.91
CA LEU A 148 -16.46 -19.54 4.69
C LEU A 148 -16.52 -20.32 6.02
N TYR A 149 -17.72 -20.48 6.58
CA TYR A 149 -17.95 -21.18 7.85
C TYR A 149 -18.14 -22.69 7.66
N ILE A 150 -18.75 -23.10 6.54
CA ILE A 150 -19.01 -24.51 6.21
C ILE A 150 -17.71 -25.22 5.81
N SER A 151 -17.57 -26.50 6.18
CA SER A 151 -16.40 -27.30 5.76
C SER A 151 -16.29 -27.35 4.24
N ALA A 152 -15.08 -27.14 3.72
CA ALA A 152 -14.81 -27.18 2.28
C ALA A 152 -15.17 -28.54 1.64
N ASP A 153 -15.15 -29.62 2.43
CA ASP A 153 -15.56 -30.95 1.98
C ASP A 153 -17.04 -31.04 1.59
N ILE A 154 -17.86 -30.15 2.17
CA ILE A 154 -19.31 -30.12 2.04
C ILE A 154 -19.74 -29.03 1.07
N MET A 155 -19.22 -27.81 1.24
CA MET A 155 -19.55 -26.67 0.38
C MET A 155 -18.28 -25.92 0.00
N MET A 156 -17.99 -25.90 -1.29
CA MET A 156 -16.86 -25.17 -1.83
C MET A 156 -17.18 -23.67 -1.93
N PRO A 157 -16.27 -22.78 -1.48
CA PRO A 157 -16.41 -21.34 -1.72
C PRO A 157 -16.51 -21.05 -3.22
N LYS A 158 -17.30 -20.05 -3.61
CA LYS A 158 -17.41 -19.68 -5.04
C LYS A 158 -16.06 -19.25 -5.62
N ASN A 159 -15.86 -19.52 -6.91
CA ASN A 159 -14.64 -19.15 -7.65
C ASN A 159 -13.34 -19.72 -7.05
N ARG A 160 -13.39 -20.82 -6.29
CA ARG A 160 -12.22 -21.34 -5.58
C ARG A 160 -11.05 -21.69 -6.49
N LEU A 161 -11.31 -22.23 -7.68
CA LEU A 161 -10.25 -22.51 -8.66
C LEU A 161 -9.50 -21.24 -9.07
N LEU A 162 -10.21 -20.12 -9.27
CA LEU A 162 -9.60 -18.85 -9.63
C LEU A 162 -8.74 -18.29 -8.48
N GLU A 163 -9.23 -18.37 -7.24
CA GLU A 163 -8.44 -17.98 -6.07
C GLU A 163 -7.16 -18.81 -5.92
N LEU A 164 -7.24 -20.13 -6.12
CA LEU A 164 -6.08 -21.02 -6.07
C LEU A 164 -5.08 -20.71 -7.19
N LEU A 165 -5.56 -20.41 -8.40
CA LEU A 165 -4.72 -19.96 -9.50
C LEU A 165 -4.07 -18.61 -9.20
N GLU A 166 -4.79 -17.67 -8.57
CA GLU A 166 -4.23 -16.39 -8.13
C GLU A 166 -3.17 -16.58 -7.04
N GLN A 167 -3.42 -17.47 -6.07
CA GLN A 167 -2.43 -17.85 -5.05
C GLN A 167 -1.18 -18.48 -5.69
N ALA A 168 -1.36 -19.38 -6.67
CA ALA A 168 -0.26 -20.00 -7.39
C ALA A 168 0.55 -18.98 -8.20
N LYS A 169 -0.13 -18.04 -8.87
CA LYS A 169 0.50 -16.91 -9.57
C LYS A 169 1.33 -16.06 -8.60
N ASN A 170 0.75 -15.65 -7.48
CA ASN A 170 1.42 -14.82 -6.47
C ASN A 170 2.60 -15.56 -5.82
N HIS A 171 2.48 -16.87 -5.61
CA HIS A 171 3.58 -17.70 -5.15
C HIS A 171 4.71 -17.78 -6.18
N GLN A 172 4.41 -17.99 -7.47
CA GLN A 172 5.42 -17.98 -8.52
C GLN A 172 6.12 -16.61 -8.60
N ILE A 173 5.37 -15.50 -8.54
CA ILE A 173 5.93 -14.15 -8.53
C ILE A 173 6.85 -13.93 -7.33
N SER A 174 6.38 -14.18 -6.11
CA SER A 174 7.16 -13.96 -4.88
C SER A 174 8.40 -14.85 -4.77
N SER A 175 8.38 -16.02 -5.42
CA SER A 175 9.57 -16.89 -5.49
C SER A 175 10.68 -16.33 -6.39
N GLN A 176 10.32 -15.46 -7.35
CA GLN A 176 11.27 -14.90 -8.32
C GLN A 176 11.91 -13.61 -7.80
N CYS A 177 13.19 -13.70 -7.42
CA CYS A 177 13.94 -12.59 -6.86
C CYS A 177 14.20 -11.41 -7.83
N TYR A 178 14.05 -11.62 -9.14
CA TYR A 178 14.30 -10.61 -10.16
C TYR A 178 13.00 -10.04 -10.76
N HIS A 179 11.84 -10.43 -10.22
CA HIS A 179 10.56 -9.98 -10.74
C HIS A 179 10.39 -8.47 -10.62
N ASN A 180 10.16 -7.83 -11.76
CA ASN A 180 9.82 -6.42 -11.83
C ASN A 180 8.47 -6.19 -12.52
N VAL A 181 8.28 -6.80 -13.69
CA VAL A 181 7.06 -6.66 -14.50
C VAL A 181 6.61 -8.04 -14.93
N LEU A 182 5.32 -8.35 -14.73
CA LEU A 182 4.74 -9.60 -15.16
C LEU A 182 4.65 -9.66 -16.70
N LYS A 183 5.61 -10.31 -17.35
CA LYS A 183 5.63 -10.53 -18.80
C LYS A 183 5.45 -12.01 -19.12
N ASN A 184 4.61 -12.30 -20.13
CA ASN A 184 4.40 -13.65 -20.67
C ASN A 184 4.06 -14.71 -19.61
N PHE A 185 3.37 -14.32 -18.54
CA PHE A 185 2.96 -15.27 -17.50
C PHE A 185 1.94 -16.26 -18.08
N THR A 186 2.22 -17.55 -17.92
CA THR A 186 1.27 -18.61 -18.22
C THR A 186 1.27 -19.60 -17.08
N PHE A 187 0.11 -20.18 -16.76
CA PHE A 187 0.02 -21.25 -15.78
C PHE A 187 0.60 -22.58 -16.30
N LEU A 188 0.95 -22.66 -17.57
CA LEU A 188 1.45 -23.88 -18.22
C LEU A 188 2.95 -24.10 -18.01
N SER A 189 3.69 -23.05 -17.64
CA SER A 189 5.14 -23.09 -17.41
C SER A 189 5.50 -22.25 -16.21
N ASP A 190 6.52 -22.64 -15.44
CA ASP A 190 6.99 -21.83 -14.32
C ASP A 190 7.49 -20.47 -14.79
N TYR A 191 6.99 -19.42 -14.12
CA TYR A 191 7.44 -18.05 -14.36
C TYR A 191 8.90 -17.88 -13.90
N GLN A 192 9.75 -17.40 -14.81
CA GLN A 192 11.16 -17.10 -14.54
C GLN A 192 11.42 -15.64 -14.90
N ALA A 193 11.89 -14.87 -13.92
CA ALA A 193 12.29 -13.49 -14.13
C ALA A 193 13.81 -13.41 -14.36
N GLU A 194 14.22 -12.60 -15.33
CA GLU A 194 15.64 -12.44 -15.65
C GLU A 194 16.28 -11.29 -14.86
N PRO A 195 17.60 -11.36 -14.55
CA PRO A 195 18.33 -10.23 -13.98
C PRO A 195 18.31 -8.96 -14.85
N SER A 196 18.01 -9.10 -16.15
CA SER A 196 17.83 -8.00 -17.11
C SER A 196 16.61 -7.12 -16.76
N GLU A 197 15.72 -7.58 -15.89
CA GLU A 197 14.56 -6.80 -15.44
C GLU A 197 14.92 -5.67 -14.46
N ILE A 198 16.07 -5.76 -13.77
CA ILE A 198 16.46 -4.74 -12.79
C ILE A 198 17.34 -3.69 -13.47
N PRO A 199 16.98 -2.39 -13.42
CA PRO A 199 17.84 -1.33 -13.95
C PRO A 199 19.22 -1.39 -13.28
N THR A 200 20.26 -1.62 -14.06
CA THR A 200 21.66 -1.71 -13.58
C THR A 200 22.63 -0.93 -14.44
N LYS A 201 22.23 -0.52 -15.65
CA LYS A 201 23.07 0.23 -16.57
C LYS A 201 22.81 1.73 -16.45
N GLU A 202 23.87 2.50 -16.37
CA GLU A 202 23.79 3.94 -16.50
C GLU A 202 23.51 4.32 -17.96
N ILE A 203 22.51 5.17 -18.20
CA ILE A 203 22.14 5.65 -19.53
C ILE A 203 22.48 7.13 -19.74
N HIS A 204 22.64 7.90 -18.67
CA HIS A 204 22.96 9.31 -18.71
C HIS A 204 23.45 9.82 -17.36
N CYS A 205 24.31 10.84 -17.40
CA CYS A 205 24.83 11.55 -16.25
C CYS A 205 24.57 13.04 -16.49
N PHE A 206 23.82 13.68 -15.58
CA PHE A 206 23.70 15.12 -15.51
C PHE A 206 24.80 15.67 -14.62
N ASP A 207 25.59 16.59 -15.15
CA ASP A 207 26.70 17.29 -14.48
C ASP A 207 26.44 18.81 -14.40
N ASP A 208 25.17 19.22 -14.49
CA ASP A 208 24.78 20.62 -14.48
C ASP A 208 25.02 21.30 -13.11
N HIS A 209 24.99 20.57 -12.00
CA HIS A 209 25.20 21.15 -10.67
C HIS A 209 26.69 21.46 -10.40
N THR A 210 26.95 22.57 -9.67
CA THR A 210 28.32 22.97 -9.33
C THR A 210 28.79 22.46 -7.97
N SER A 211 27.90 21.86 -7.19
CA SER A 211 28.17 21.31 -5.86
C SER A 211 27.28 20.08 -5.60
N GLU A 212 27.41 19.49 -4.41
CA GLU A 212 26.73 18.27 -3.98
C GLU A 212 25.22 18.29 -4.24
N VAL A 213 24.67 17.16 -4.70
CA VAL A 213 23.22 16.99 -4.90
C VAL A 213 22.68 16.13 -3.77
N TRP A 214 21.80 16.70 -2.96
CA TRP A 214 21.33 16.07 -1.73
C TRP A 214 20.01 15.33 -1.90
N GLN A 215 19.10 15.83 -2.76
CA GLN A 215 17.77 15.25 -2.94
C GLN A 215 17.35 15.26 -4.41
N ILE A 216 16.63 14.23 -4.83
CA ILE A 216 15.96 14.17 -6.14
C ILE A 216 14.54 13.63 -6.00
N SER A 217 13.64 14.06 -6.88
CA SER A 217 12.25 13.61 -6.92
C SER A 217 11.76 13.53 -8.35
N TYR A 218 11.19 12.38 -8.73
CA TYR A 218 10.46 12.25 -9.98
C TYR A 218 9.12 12.99 -9.91
N SER A 219 8.65 13.50 -11.05
CA SER A 219 7.25 13.85 -11.23
C SER A 219 6.38 12.58 -11.24
N ASN A 220 5.12 12.68 -10.85
CA ASN A 220 4.19 11.55 -10.79
C ASN A 220 3.90 10.97 -12.18
N ASN A 221 3.98 11.79 -13.23
CA ASN A 221 3.92 11.35 -14.62
C ASN A 221 5.22 10.69 -15.13
N GLY A 222 6.28 10.62 -14.31
CA GLY A 222 7.54 9.94 -14.63
C GLY A 222 8.39 10.58 -15.74
N LYS A 223 8.01 11.75 -16.26
CA LYS A 223 8.69 12.43 -17.39
C LYS A 223 9.75 13.43 -16.94
N TYR A 224 9.61 13.98 -15.75
CA TYR A 224 10.49 15.01 -15.23
C TYR A 224 11.18 14.54 -13.95
N LEU A 225 12.38 15.07 -13.73
CA LEU A 225 13.14 14.87 -12.50
C LEU A 225 13.50 16.24 -11.93
N ALA A 226 13.25 16.46 -10.65
CA ALA A 226 13.73 17.63 -9.94
C ALA A 226 14.84 17.25 -8.99
N SER A 227 15.77 18.18 -8.76
CA SER A 227 16.98 17.99 -7.95
C SER A 227 17.22 19.18 -7.04
N ALA A 228 17.68 18.95 -5.83
CA ALA A 228 18.08 19.97 -4.87
C ALA A 228 19.56 19.81 -4.52
N SER A 229 20.28 20.93 -4.56
CA SER A 229 21.73 20.96 -4.41
C SER A 229 22.20 21.99 -3.39
N GLN A 230 23.40 21.71 -2.88
CA GLN A 230 24.22 22.63 -2.11
C GLN A 230 24.58 23.91 -2.90
N ASP A 231 24.52 23.89 -4.23
CA ASP A 231 24.76 25.07 -5.09
C ASP A 231 23.65 26.14 -5.03
N LYS A 232 22.66 25.96 -4.14
CA LYS A 232 21.50 26.84 -3.90
C LYS A 232 20.49 26.88 -5.03
N SER A 233 20.64 26.00 -6.01
CA SER A 233 19.71 25.87 -7.12
C SER A 233 18.94 24.56 -7.05
N THR A 234 17.79 24.58 -7.71
CA THR A 234 16.99 23.39 -7.97
C THR A 234 16.85 23.25 -9.47
N ILE A 235 17.16 22.09 -10.03
CA ILE A 235 17.11 21.88 -11.49
C ILE A 235 15.99 20.90 -11.81
N ILE A 236 15.17 21.26 -12.81
CA ILE A 236 14.17 20.39 -13.42
C ILE A 236 14.74 19.86 -14.73
N PHE A 237 14.75 18.55 -14.90
CA PHE A 237 15.20 17.83 -16.08
C PHE A 237 14.03 17.18 -16.81
N ASP A 238 14.08 17.22 -18.15
CA ASP A 238 13.26 16.40 -19.03
C ASP A 238 13.95 15.08 -19.31
N LEU A 239 13.31 13.98 -18.93
CA LEU A 239 13.84 12.63 -19.12
C LEU A 239 13.54 12.05 -20.51
N ALA A 240 12.64 12.65 -21.28
CA ALA A 240 12.43 12.25 -22.67
C ALA A 240 13.61 12.68 -23.55
N ASN A 241 14.10 13.91 -23.35
CA ASN A 241 15.20 14.47 -24.11
C ASN A 241 16.55 14.41 -23.37
N MET A 242 16.56 14.03 -22.10
CA MET A 242 17.71 14.05 -21.19
C MET A 242 18.39 15.43 -21.18
N LYS A 243 17.61 16.47 -20.90
CA LYS A 243 18.08 17.86 -20.88
C LYS A 243 17.56 18.60 -19.66
N MET A 244 18.34 19.56 -19.19
CA MET A 244 17.87 20.57 -18.25
C MET A 244 16.77 21.43 -18.90
N LEU A 245 15.63 21.56 -18.23
CA LEU A 245 14.53 22.46 -18.61
C LEU A 245 14.66 23.80 -17.90
N HIS A 246 14.72 23.78 -16.57
CA HIS A 246 14.73 24.97 -15.73
C HIS A 246 15.77 24.85 -14.64
N ARG A 247 16.52 25.94 -14.42
CA ARG A 247 17.32 26.16 -13.22
C ARG A 247 16.61 27.19 -12.35
N LEU A 248 16.05 26.72 -11.24
CA LEU A 248 15.31 27.51 -10.28
C LEU A 248 16.29 28.13 -9.28
N ILE A 249 16.40 29.46 -9.29
CA ILE A 249 17.29 30.23 -8.41
C ILE A 249 16.45 31.20 -7.59
N GLY A 250 16.54 31.10 -6.26
CA GLY A 250 15.77 31.95 -5.36
C GLY A 250 16.11 31.81 -3.88
N HIS A 251 16.64 30.67 -3.47
CA HIS A 251 17.15 30.47 -2.12
C HIS A 251 18.49 31.19 -1.90
N SER A 252 18.70 31.63 -0.66
CA SER A 252 19.93 32.33 -0.25
C SER A 252 21.02 31.39 0.29
N LYS A 253 20.63 30.17 0.65
CA LYS A 253 21.50 29.06 1.10
C LYS A 253 21.16 27.77 0.36
N GLU A 254 21.81 26.68 0.76
CA GLU A 254 21.70 25.35 0.15
C GLU A 254 20.25 24.86 0.14
N VAL A 255 19.85 24.14 -0.91
CA VAL A 255 18.52 23.52 -0.98
C VAL A 255 18.62 22.09 -0.48
N ALA A 256 17.88 21.78 0.58
CA ALA A 256 17.92 20.49 1.27
C ALA A 256 16.95 19.47 0.68
N TYR A 257 15.78 19.92 0.24
CA TYR A 257 14.70 19.01 -0.13
C TYR A 257 13.88 19.55 -1.31
N VAL A 258 13.33 18.63 -2.11
CA VAL A 258 12.47 18.94 -3.25
C VAL A 258 11.34 17.92 -3.38
N LYS A 259 10.12 18.38 -3.66
CA LYS A 259 8.95 17.51 -3.86
C LYS A 259 7.98 18.07 -4.90
N TRP A 260 7.51 17.20 -5.79
CA TRP A 260 6.47 17.51 -6.78
C TRP A 260 5.09 17.49 -6.15
N SER A 261 4.21 18.38 -6.62
CA SER A 261 2.78 18.29 -6.33
C SER A 261 2.16 17.06 -6.99
N PRO A 262 1.04 16.52 -6.46
CA PRO A 262 0.38 15.34 -7.03
C PRO A 262 -0.06 15.49 -8.49
N ASP A 263 -0.31 16.73 -8.92
CA ASP A 263 -0.71 17.09 -10.29
C ASP A 263 0.46 17.48 -11.21
N ASP A 264 1.71 17.37 -10.72
CA ASP A 264 2.96 17.74 -11.40
C ASP A 264 3.07 19.22 -11.83
N ARG A 265 2.18 20.09 -11.36
CA ARG A 265 2.20 21.52 -11.74
C ARG A 265 3.16 22.35 -10.91
N TYR A 266 3.36 21.96 -9.67
CA TYR A 266 4.14 22.74 -8.72
C TYR A 266 5.30 21.94 -8.16
N LEU A 267 6.33 22.68 -7.76
CA LEU A 267 7.48 22.15 -7.06
C LEU A 267 7.66 22.87 -5.73
N LEU A 268 7.79 22.12 -4.64
CA LEU A 268 8.21 22.65 -3.35
C LEU A 268 9.68 22.41 -3.14
N THR A 269 10.35 23.43 -2.63
CA THR A 269 11.77 23.39 -2.27
C THR A 269 11.95 23.90 -0.85
N CYS A 270 12.78 23.20 -0.08
CA CYS A 270 13.11 23.53 1.30
C CYS A 270 14.61 23.80 1.42
N SER A 271 14.99 24.82 2.19
CA SER A 271 16.37 25.29 2.26
C SER A 271 16.86 25.55 3.67
N ASN A 272 18.19 25.56 3.79
CA ASN A 272 18.93 26.01 4.96
C ASN A 272 18.77 27.50 5.27
N ASP A 273 18.13 28.28 4.39
CA ASP A 273 17.78 29.68 4.64
C ASP A 273 16.46 29.89 5.40
N TYR A 274 15.92 28.80 5.95
CA TYR A 274 14.71 28.77 6.78
C TYR A 274 13.44 29.08 5.98
N SER A 275 13.54 29.06 4.65
CA SER A 275 12.42 29.32 3.76
C SER A 275 12.01 28.09 2.96
N VAL A 276 10.75 28.15 2.52
CA VAL A 276 10.16 27.21 1.56
C VAL A 276 9.72 28.01 0.36
N ILE A 277 10.09 27.55 -0.83
CA ILE A 277 9.68 28.19 -2.08
C ILE A 277 8.77 27.24 -2.87
N LEU A 278 7.64 27.78 -3.31
CA LEU A 278 6.72 27.16 -4.25
C LEU A 278 6.99 27.71 -5.64
N TRP A 279 7.29 26.80 -6.56
CA TRP A 279 7.58 27.09 -7.97
C TRP A 279 6.48 26.55 -8.86
N ASP A 280 6.26 27.22 -9.99
CA ASP A 280 5.56 26.63 -11.13
C ASP A 280 6.57 25.78 -11.90
N ALA A 281 6.29 24.49 -12.03
CA ALA A 281 7.21 23.55 -12.65
C ALA A 281 7.35 23.74 -14.17
N PHE A 282 6.35 24.34 -14.84
CA PHE A 282 6.34 24.52 -16.30
C PHE A 282 6.97 25.83 -16.76
N THR A 283 6.82 26.89 -15.96
CA THR A 283 7.41 28.20 -16.26
C THR A 283 8.77 28.37 -15.59
N GLY A 284 9.01 27.65 -14.49
CA GLY A 284 10.17 27.84 -13.63
C GLY A 284 10.08 29.11 -12.78
N GLU A 285 8.92 29.76 -12.73
CA GLU A 285 8.74 31.00 -11.97
C GLU A 285 8.49 30.74 -10.49
N LYS A 286 8.95 31.68 -9.67
CA LYS A 286 8.72 31.67 -8.23
C LYS A 286 7.31 32.17 -7.92
N ILE A 287 6.44 31.29 -7.43
CA ILE A 287 5.08 31.66 -7.05
C ILE A 287 5.06 32.26 -5.64
N ARG A 288 5.64 31.55 -4.67
CA ARG A 288 5.63 31.94 -3.25
C ARG A 288 6.95 31.68 -2.58
N HIS A 289 7.26 32.49 -1.58
CA HIS A 289 8.44 32.34 -0.76
C HIS A 289 8.04 32.56 0.71
N LEU A 290 8.05 31.47 1.48
CA LEU A 290 7.47 31.34 2.81
C LEU A 290 8.59 31.29 3.86
N LYS A 291 8.58 32.19 4.83
CA LYS A 291 9.62 32.33 5.86
C LYS A 291 9.01 32.37 7.25
N GLU A 292 8.66 31.20 7.78
CA GLU A 292 8.03 31.06 9.11
C GLU A 292 8.75 30.09 10.04
N HIS A 293 9.65 29.26 9.50
CA HIS A 293 10.50 28.38 10.31
C HIS A 293 11.64 29.19 10.95
N THR A 294 12.04 28.79 12.16
CA THR A 294 13.14 29.44 12.89
C THR A 294 14.48 28.74 12.69
N TYR A 295 14.47 27.63 11.96
CA TYR A 295 15.65 26.84 11.62
C TYR A 295 15.53 26.29 10.20
N PHE A 296 16.53 25.53 9.72
CA PHE A 296 16.48 24.96 8.37
C PHE A 296 15.27 24.06 8.19
N VAL A 297 14.68 24.11 7.00
CA VAL A 297 13.52 23.27 6.67
C VAL A 297 14.05 21.96 6.12
N SER A 298 13.83 20.87 6.84
CA SER A 298 14.45 19.58 6.54
C SER A 298 13.69 18.82 5.46
N CYS A 299 12.37 18.91 5.45
CA CYS A 299 11.53 18.14 4.54
C CYS A 299 10.18 18.81 4.28
N CYS A 300 9.53 18.39 3.19
CA CYS A 300 8.17 18.76 2.85
C CYS A 300 7.41 17.60 2.20
N CYS A 301 6.09 17.61 2.39
CA CYS A 301 5.19 16.63 1.79
C CYS A 301 3.89 17.30 1.33
N TRP A 302 3.40 16.86 0.17
CA TRP A 302 2.12 17.30 -0.36
C TRP A 302 0.99 16.43 0.17
N LEU A 303 -0.17 17.04 0.39
CA LEU A 303 -1.39 16.27 0.58
C LEU A 303 -1.87 15.72 -0.77
N PRO A 304 -2.53 14.54 -0.78
CA PRO A 304 -2.99 13.91 -2.03
C PRO A 304 -4.00 14.77 -2.83
N ASP A 305 -4.67 15.71 -2.16
CA ASP A 305 -5.58 16.66 -2.81
C ASP A 305 -4.86 17.69 -3.69
N GLY A 306 -3.54 17.87 -3.50
CA GLY A 306 -2.74 18.89 -4.19
C GLY A 306 -3.06 20.34 -3.80
N LEU A 307 -3.94 20.56 -2.83
CA LEU A 307 -4.40 21.89 -2.42
C LEU A 307 -3.59 22.46 -1.26
N SER A 308 -2.90 21.60 -0.53
CA SER A 308 -2.12 21.98 0.64
C SER A 308 -0.90 21.09 0.84
N PHE A 309 0.04 21.57 1.65
CA PHE A 309 1.31 20.87 1.90
C PHE A 309 1.79 21.11 3.33
N ILE A 310 2.64 20.21 3.81
CA ILE A 310 3.16 20.21 5.17
C ILE A 310 4.68 20.33 5.11
N THR A 311 5.25 21.18 5.97
CA THR A 311 6.68 21.41 6.10
C THR A 311 7.13 21.06 7.50
N GLY A 312 8.31 20.42 7.60
CA GLY A 312 8.90 19.97 8.84
C GLY A 312 10.29 20.56 9.02
N SER A 313 10.63 20.88 10.28
CA SER A 313 11.93 21.45 10.61
C SER A 313 12.42 20.93 11.98
N PRO A 314 13.75 20.94 12.20
CA PRO A 314 14.34 20.70 13.51
C PRO A 314 14.01 21.74 14.58
N ASP A 315 13.34 22.84 14.23
CA ASP A 315 12.78 23.81 15.18
C ASP A 315 11.58 23.29 16.01
N MET A 316 11.29 21.99 15.88
CA MET A 316 10.18 21.27 16.48
C MET A 316 8.81 21.65 15.94
N THR A 317 8.73 22.39 14.82
CA THR A 317 7.46 22.81 14.23
C THR A 317 7.10 21.99 12.99
N ILE A 318 5.82 21.63 12.92
CA ILE A 318 5.14 21.18 11.72
C ILE A 318 4.19 22.29 11.31
N ILE A 319 4.29 22.72 10.05
CA ILE A 319 3.42 23.77 9.51
C ILE A 319 2.64 23.20 8.32
N HIS A 320 1.31 23.31 8.39
CA HIS A 320 0.40 22.98 7.30
C HIS A 320 0.01 24.27 6.58
N TRP A 321 0.28 24.30 5.28
CA TRP A 321 0.12 25.46 4.42
C TRP A 321 -0.96 25.23 3.38
N SER A 322 -1.72 26.27 3.09
CA SER A 322 -2.52 26.36 1.86
C SER A 322 -1.63 26.67 0.66
N LEU A 323 -2.07 26.30 -0.56
CA LEU A 323 -1.44 26.71 -1.81
C LEU A 323 -1.27 28.24 -1.93
N THR A 324 -2.15 29.01 -1.26
CA THR A 324 -2.07 30.48 -1.23
C THR A 324 -0.87 31.01 -0.44
N GLY A 325 -0.23 30.16 0.38
CA GLY A 325 0.84 30.52 1.30
C GLY A 325 0.35 30.89 2.70
N GLU A 326 -0.94 30.72 2.99
CA GLU A 326 -1.50 30.91 4.32
C GLU A 326 -1.17 29.72 5.22
N ILE A 327 -0.83 30.00 6.48
CA ILE A 327 -0.65 28.97 7.50
C ILE A 327 -2.04 28.51 7.93
N MET A 328 -2.43 27.31 7.51
CA MET A 328 -3.66 26.68 7.97
C MET A 328 -3.49 26.33 9.46
N HIS A 329 -2.40 25.60 9.76
CA HIS A 329 -2.12 25.12 11.11
C HIS A 329 -0.62 25.05 11.39
N LYS A 330 -0.26 25.26 12.66
CA LYS A 330 1.11 25.14 13.16
C LYS A 330 1.08 24.44 14.50
N TRP A 331 1.81 23.34 14.64
CA TRP A 331 1.93 22.61 15.91
C TRP A 331 3.38 22.26 16.19
N LYS A 332 3.69 22.09 17.48
CA LYS A 332 5.03 21.79 17.98
C LYS A 332 5.06 20.47 18.72
N ASP A 333 5.96 19.57 18.34
CA ASP A 333 6.08 18.27 19.03
C ASP A 333 7.50 17.70 18.95
N VAL A 334 8.03 17.48 17.73
CA VAL A 334 9.26 16.69 17.52
C VAL A 334 10.22 17.42 16.59
N ASN A 335 11.53 17.25 16.79
CA ASN A 335 12.55 17.70 15.84
C ASN A 335 12.56 16.76 14.62
N ILE A 336 12.26 17.29 13.44
CA ILE A 336 11.96 16.48 12.26
C ILE A 336 13.14 16.45 11.30
N TYR A 337 13.53 15.25 10.90
CA TYR A 337 14.49 15.02 9.83
C TYR A 337 13.81 14.74 8.49
N ASP A 338 12.80 13.89 8.46
CA ASP A 338 12.09 13.51 7.25
C ASP A 338 10.61 13.19 7.54
N MET A 339 9.77 13.30 6.52
CA MET A 339 8.33 13.07 6.64
C MET A 339 7.74 12.40 5.40
N ALA A 340 6.72 11.58 5.62
CA ALA A 340 5.93 10.98 4.57
C ALA A 340 4.43 10.96 4.92
N ILE A 341 3.57 11.14 3.91
CA ILE A 341 2.11 11.09 4.06
C ILE A 341 1.60 9.84 3.33
N ASN A 342 0.62 9.14 3.91
CA ASN A 342 -0.03 8.02 3.23
C ASN A 342 -0.87 8.48 2.03
N ASN A 343 -1.15 7.58 1.10
CA ASN A 343 -1.92 7.89 -0.11
C ASN A 343 -3.31 8.49 0.16
N ASP A 344 -3.94 8.10 1.27
CA ASP A 344 -5.26 8.62 1.65
C ASP A 344 -5.19 10.03 2.25
N GLY A 345 -4.01 10.53 2.59
CA GLY A 345 -3.81 11.86 3.19
C GLY A 345 -4.31 11.97 4.63
N THR A 346 -4.57 10.84 5.28
CA THR A 346 -5.12 10.78 6.63
C THR A 346 -4.05 10.74 7.72
N LYS A 347 -2.87 10.19 7.42
CA LYS A 347 -1.77 10.01 8.36
C LYS A 347 -0.46 10.61 7.84
N LEU A 348 0.23 11.31 8.73
CA LEU A 348 1.58 11.83 8.54
C LEU A 348 2.55 11.04 9.42
N TYR A 349 3.59 10.49 8.82
CA TYR A 349 4.70 9.85 9.50
C TYR A 349 5.86 10.82 9.53
N ALA A 350 6.30 11.20 10.73
CA ALA A 350 7.45 12.07 10.92
C ALA A 350 8.56 11.31 11.64
N VAL A 351 9.77 11.43 11.12
CA VAL A 351 10.96 10.84 11.72
C VAL A 351 11.77 11.92 12.39
N GLY A 352 12.17 11.65 13.63
CA GLY A 352 12.82 12.66 14.41
C GLY A 352 13.33 12.20 15.76
N TYR A 353 13.70 13.17 16.57
CA TYR A 353 14.01 12.96 17.98
C TYR A 353 13.43 14.06 18.84
N GLN A 354 13.27 13.77 20.13
CA GLN A 354 12.89 14.74 21.12
C GLN A 354 13.94 14.74 22.21
N LYS A 355 14.56 15.91 22.43
CA LYS A 355 15.57 16.06 23.47
C LYS A 355 14.88 16.09 24.83
N GLN A 356 15.11 15.06 25.64
CA GLN A 356 14.80 15.06 27.07
C GLN A 356 16.06 15.44 27.87
N MET A 357 15.90 15.80 29.15
CA MET A 357 16.98 16.37 29.99
C MET A 357 18.30 15.55 29.95
N GLU A 358 18.22 14.22 29.85
CA GLU A 358 19.37 13.32 29.92
C GLU A 358 19.48 12.33 28.74
N SER A 359 18.51 12.30 27.81
CA SER A 359 18.52 11.39 26.66
C SER A 359 17.79 11.97 25.43
N GLU A 360 18.21 11.53 24.24
CA GLU A 360 17.53 11.84 22.98
C GLU A 360 16.55 10.71 22.65
N ASP A 361 15.25 11.00 22.74
CA ASP A 361 14.20 10.05 22.40
C ASP A 361 13.95 10.07 20.89
N LYS A 362 14.57 9.12 20.19
CA LYS A 362 14.48 8.97 18.73
C LYS A 362 13.27 8.13 18.40
N HIS A 363 12.38 8.65 17.55
CA HIS A 363 11.12 7.98 17.29
C HIS A 363 10.54 8.30 15.91
N ILE A 364 9.65 7.41 15.47
CA ILE A 364 8.71 7.66 14.39
C ILE A 364 7.40 8.10 15.02
N ALA A 365 6.99 9.33 14.77
CA ALA A 365 5.71 9.87 15.21
C ALA A 365 4.66 9.72 14.09
N VAL A 366 3.48 9.23 14.46
CA VAL A 366 2.33 9.06 13.56
C VAL A 366 1.26 10.05 13.96
N TYR A 367 0.99 11.02 13.10
CA TYR A 367 -0.05 12.02 13.29
C TYR A 367 -1.27 11.70 12.43
N SER A 368 -2.45 11.96 12.97
CA SER A 368 -3.67 12.10 12.19
C SER A 368 -3.69 13.50 11.58
N ILE A 369 -3.78 13.65 10.27
CA ILE A 369 -3.85 14.96 9.62
C ILE A 369 -5.17 15.70 9.94
N PRO A 370 -6.35 15.04 9.96
CA PRO A 370 -7.60 15.70 10.30
C PRO A 370 -7.66 16.22 11.75
N THR A 371 -7.21 15.41 12.72
CA THR A 371 -7.28 15.76 14.15
C THR A 371 -6.01 16.42 14.68
N ARG A 372 -4.87 16.24 13.98
CA ARG A 372 -3.52 16.73 14.33
C ARG A 372 -2.96 16.15 15.62
N GLU A 373 -3.59 15.11 16.12
CA GLU A 373 -3.14 14.39 17.30
C GLU A 373 -2.08 13.37 16.93
N CYS A 374 -1.08 13.24 17.81
CA CYS A 374 -0.11 12.16 17.73
C CYS A 374 -0.79 10.86 18.15
N LEU A 375 -1.08 10.00 17.17
CA LEU A 375 -1.70 8.69 17.40
C LEU A 375 -0.72 7.72 18.07
N LYS A 376 0.55 7.75 17.64
CA LYS A 376 1.57 6.80 18.11
C LYS A 376 2.96 7.38 17.98
N LYS A 377 3.82 7.12 18.98
CA LYS A 377 5.27 7.29 18.89
C LYS A 377 5.93 5.91 19.00
N ILE A 378 6.78 5.58 18.03
CA ILE A 378 7.53 4.32 17.97
C ILE A 378 8.98 4.65 18.31
N HIS A 379 9.42 4.26 19.50
CA HIS A 379 10.77 4.53 20.00
C HIS A 379 11.80 3.63 19.32
N LEU A 380 12.96 4.19 19.01
CA LEU A 380 14.05 3.53 18.31
C LEU A 380 15.36 3.73 19.05
N GLU A 381 16.21 2.70 19.03
CA GLU A 381 17.50 2.70 19.74
C GLU A 381 18.51 3.66 19.10
N SER A 382 18.42 3.81 17.78
CA SER A 382 19.39 4.52 16.95
C SER A 382 18.77 5.65 16.15
N LYS A 383 19.62 6.56 15.66
CA LYS A 383 19.17 7.72 14.89
C LYS A 383 18.62 7.27 13.55
N VAL A 384 17.47 7.81 13.19
CA VAL A 384 16.84 7.57 11.89
C VAL A 384 17.02 8.79 11.03
N THR A 385 17.39 8.58 9.78
CA THR A 385 17.69 9.67 8.84
C THR A 385 16.54 9.95 7.89
N SER A 386 15.95 8.92 7.29
CA SER A 386 14.90 9.08 6.27
C SER A 386 13.72 8.12 6.48
N ILE A 387 12.58 8.45 5.86
CA ILE A 387 11.41 7.58 5.76
C ILE A 387 10.83 7.56 4.35
N SER A 388 10.55 6.37 3.82
CA SER A 388 9.85 6.22 2.53
C SER A 388 8.70 5.24 2.65
N LEU A 389 7.55 5.59 2.10
CA LEU A 389 6.36 4.74 2.07
C LEU A 389 6.25 3.96 0.76
N SER A 390 5.66 2.77 0.83
CA SER A 390 5.30 1.97 -0.33
C SER A 390 4.10 2.59 -1.06
N LYS A 391 3.92 2.23 -2.33
CA LYS A 391 2.80 2.69 -3.16
C LYS A 391 1.44 2.34 -2.58
N ASP A 392 1.32 1.27 -1.79
CA ASP A 392 0.08 0.87 -1.11
C ASP A 392 -0.06 1.47 0.31
N SER A 393 0.93 2.27 0.75
CA SER A 393 1.00 2.82 2.12
C SER A 393 0.93 1.78 3.25
N ARG A 394 1.21 0.50 2.95
CA ARG A 394 1.25 -0.57 3.96
C ARG A 394 2.63 -0.70 4.59
N TYR A 395 3.68 -0.45 3.82
CA TYR A 395 5.06 -0.64 4.25
C TYR A 395 5.84 0.68 4.29
N ALA A 396 6.75 0.80 5.26
CA ALA A 396 7.71 1.91 5.32
C ALA A 396 9.14 1.39 5.34
N LEU A 397 10.06 2.14 4.75
CA LEU A 397 11.49 1.97 4.96
C LEU A 397 12.01 3.10 5.83
N THR A 398 12.91 2.76 6.75
CA THR A 398 13.63 3.74 7.55
C THR A 398 15.12 3.40 7.60
N ASN A 399 15.96 4.41 7.43
CA ASN A 399 17.41 4.24 7.48
C ASN A 399 17.95 4.59 8.87
N ILE A 400 18.60 3.61 9.51
CA ILE A 400 19.00 3.64 10.91
C ILE A 400 20.49 3.38 11.06
N GLU A 401 21.16 4.21 11.87
CA GLU A 401 22.56 4.05 12.24
C GLU A 401 22.79 2.77 13.11
N PRO A 402 23.89 2.01 12.93
CA PRO A 402 25.03 2.38 12.12
C PRO A 402 24.80 2.16 10.63
N HIS A 403 24.15 1.09 10.16
CA HIS A 403 24.22 0.70 8.73
C HIS A 403 23.02 -0.21 8.31
N THR A 404 21.81 0.10 8.78
CA THR A 404 20.61 -0.77 8.62
C THR A 404 19.40 -0.04 8.04
N ILE A 405 18.76 -0.63 7.03
CA ILE A 405 17.45 -0.20 6.51
C ILE A 405 16.44 -1.14 7.14
N LEU A 406 15.41 -0.62 7.80
CA LEU A 406 14.32 -1.42 8.34
C LEU A 406 13.09 -1.33 7.45
N LEU A 407 12.48 -2.48 7.17
CA LEU A 407 11.16 -2.58 6.56
C LEU A 407 10.11 -2.74 7.66
N TRP A 408 9.14 -1.83 7.70
CA TRP A 408 8.05 -1.80 8.66
C TRP A 408 6.73 -2.19 8.01
N ASP A 409 5.92 -2.96 8.73
CA ASP A 409 4.47 -3.02 8.51
C ASP A 409 3.85 -1.88 9.30
N ILE A 410 3.28 -0.91 8.61
CA ILE A 410 2.74 0.30 9.23
C ILE A 410 1.41 0.02 9.94
N GLN A 411 0.64 -0.97 9.46
CA GLN A 411 -0.64 -1.29 10.08
C GLN A 411 -0.45 -1.95 11.44
N GLU A 412 0.54 -2.84 11.54
CA GLU A 412 0.85 -3.57 12.76
C GLU A 412 1.98 -2.91 13.60
N TYR A 413 2.63 -1.86 13.07
CA TYR A 413 3.79 -1.20 13.67
C TYR A 413 4.94 -2.15 14.04
N ARG A 414 5.16 -3.18 13.21
CA ARG A 414 6.20 -4.18 13.42
C ARG A 414 7.30 -4.09 12.36
N ILE A 415 8.52 -4.42 12.75
CA ILE A 415 9.62 -4.61 11.82
C ILE A 415 9.43 -5.97 11.16
N ILE A 416 9.38 -5.98 9.84
CA ILE A 416 9.30 -7.20 9.03
C ILE A 416 10.71 -7.70 8.73
N ARG A 417 11.59 -6.80 8.27
CA ARG A 417 12.94 -7.15 7.79
C ARG A 417 13.96 -6.04 8.02
N GLN A 418 15.22 -6.45 7.95
CA GLN A 418 16.38 -5.56 8.01
C GLN A 418 17.28 -5.84 6.80
N TYR A 419 17.77 -4.78 6.16
CA TYR A 419 18.76 -4.88 5.09
C TYR A 419 20.08 -4.28 5.58
N MET A 420 21.13 -5.09 5.48
CA MET A 420 22.47 -4.72 5.89
C MET A 420 23.39 -4.54 4.69
N GLY A 421 24.49 -3.82 4.91
CA GLY A 421 25.61 -3.73 3.97
C GLY A 421 25.77 -2.35 3.32
N HIS A 422 24.81 -1.43 3.46
CA HIS A 422 25.06 -0.03 3.13
C HIS A 422 25.80 0.63 4.28
N LYS A 423 26.74 1.52 3.96
CA LYS A 423 27.34 2.40 4.95
C LYS A 423 26.61 3.73 4.98
N LEU A 424 26.06 4.06 6.14
CA LEU A 424 25.56 5.38 6.49
C LEU A 424 26.70 6.23 7.05
N GLY A 425 26.75 7.48 6.60
CA GLY A 425 27.59 8.51 7.19
C GLY A 425 26.80 9.40 8.13
N ASN A 426 27.37 10.56 8.47
CA ASN A 426 26.71 11.58 9.29
C ASN A 426 25.54 12.29 8.57
N TRP A 427 25.31 11.97 7.29
CA TRP A 427 24.41 12.68 6.38
C TRP A 427 23.20 11.82 6.00
N LEU A 428 22.13 12.48 5.55
CA LEU A 428 20.86 11.83 5.22
C LEU A 428 21.03 11.03 3.93
N ILE A 429 20.90 9.70 4.05
CA ILE A 429 20.85 8.80 2.90
C ILE A 429 19.40 8.36 2.73
N GLY A 430 18.85 8.58 1.55
CA GLY A 430 17.51 8.13 1.19
C GLY A 430 17.50 6.67 0.71
N SER A 431 16.50 5.93 1.17
CA SER A 431 16.08 4.66 0.56
C SER A 431 14.75 4.85 -0.15
N CYS A 432 14.51 4.09 -1.22
CA CYS A 432 13.21 4.07 -1.87
C CYS A 432 12.80 2.64 -2.23
N PHE A 433 11.50 2.44 -2.38
CA PHE A 433 10.98 1.25 -3.05
C PHE A 433 11.17 1.37 -4.56
N GLY A 434 11.32 0.23 -5.23
CA GLY A 434 11.45 0.16 -6.67
C GLY A 434 10.73 -1.05 -7.24
N GLY A 435 10.51 -0.99 -8.55
CA GLY A 435 9.74 -1.96 -9.32
C GLY A 435 8.28 -1.55 -9.49
N GLN A 436 7.56 -2.25 -10.36
CA GLN A 436 6.13 -1.98 -10.57
C GLN A 436 5.33 -2.24 -9.29
N ASP A 437 5.56 -3.41 -8.69
CA ASP A 437 4.91 -3.89 -7.47
C ASP A 437 5.77 -3.66 -6.22
N ASP A 438 6.69 -2.69 -6.28
CA ASP A 438 7.48 -2.27 -5.12
C ASP A 438 8.36 -3.42 -4.56
N THR A 439 8.75 -4.36 -5.42
CA THR A 439 9.46 -5.61 -5.11
C THR A 439 10.90 -5.40 -4.68
N PHE A 440 11.48 -4.24 -4.98
CA PHE A 440 12.87 -3.92 -4.66
C PHE A 440 12.96 -2.81 -3.62
N VAL A 441 14.07 -2.85 -2.88
CA VAL A 441 14.53 -1.76 -2.01
C VAL A 441 15.84 -1.26 -2.58
N LEU A 442 15.94 0.05 -2.80
CA LEU A 442 17.16 0.71 -3.26
C LEU A 442 17.66 1.66 -2.18
N SER A 443 18.97 1.73 -2.02
CA SER A 443 19.60 2.67 -1.09
C SER A 443 20.95 3.13 -1.63
N GLY A 444 21.22 4.42 -1.44
CA GLY A 444 22.54 5.01 -1.62
C GLY A 444 23.47 4.61 -0.48
N SER A 445 24.76 4.88 -0.63
CA SER A 445 25.72 4.64 0.43
C SER A 445 26.84 5.66 0.38
N GLN A 446 27.43 5.90 1.55
CA GLN A 446 28.67 6.67 1.65
C GLN A 446 29.84 6.01 0.91
N ASP A 447 29.80 4.69 0.73
CA ASP A 447 30.78 3.92 -0.04
C ASP A 447 30.66 4.12 -1.57
N GLU A 448 29.95 5.14 -2.06
CA GLU A 448 29.78 5.46 -3.50
C GLU A 448 28.88 4.48 -4.28
N PHE A 449 28.63 3.30 -3.73
CA PHE A 449 27.79 2.28 -4.34
C PHE A 449 26.30 2.46 -4.07
N ILE A 450 25.51 2.16 -5.10
CA ILE A 450 24.06 1.94 -4.98
C ILE A 450 23.83 0.45 -4.75
N ARG A 451 22.95 0.10 -3.81
CA ARG A 451 22.61 -1.29 -3.53
C ARG A 451 21.12 -1.53 -3.77
N ILE A 452 20.82 -2.69 -4.34
CA ILE A 452 19.45 -3.14 -4.63
C ILE A 452 19.23 -4.47 -3.92
N TRP A 453 18.22 -4.52 -3.07
CA TRP A 453 17.76 -5.74 -2.40
C TRP A 453 16.39 -6.14 -2.91
N HIS A 454 16.11 -7.43 -2.87
CA HIS A 454 14.75 -7.92 -2.98
C HIS A 454 14.02 -7.66 -1.66
N ARG A 455 12.83 -7.04 -1.70
CA ARG A 455 12.06 -6.65 -0.52
C ARG A 455 11.75 -7.85 0.37
N ASP A 456 11.17 -8.91 -0.19
CA ASP A 456 10.78 -10.05 0.64
C ASP A 456 12.00 -10.89 0.98
N SER A 457 12.68 -11.59 0.08
CA SER A 457 13.83 -12.40 0.48
C SER A 457 14.95 -11.69 1.29
N GLY A 458 15.09 -10.35 1.22
CA GLY A 458 16.18 -9.62 1.88
C GLY A 458 17.53 -9.81 1.18
N LYS A 459 17.56 -10.55 0.07
CA LYS A 459 18.75 -10.86 -0.68
C LYS A 459 19.26 -9.62 -1.38
N LEU A 460 20.55 -9.32 -1.23
CA LEU A 460 21.24 -8.32 -2.03
C LEU A 460 21.33 -8.85 -3.48
N LEU A 461 20.71 -8.13 -4.41
CA LEU A 461 20.62 -8.52 -5.82
C LEU A 461 21.76 -7.92 -6.64
N SER A 462 22.07 -6.64 -6.43
CA SER A 462 23.12 -5.94 -7.14
C SER A 462 23.75 -4.83 -6.30
N THR A 463 25.01 -4.53 -6.63
CA THR A 463 25.77 -3.38 -6.13
C THR A 463 26.33 -2.66 -7.34
N LEU A 464 25.89 -1.42 -7.55
CA LEU A 464 26.16 -0.66 -8.76
C LEU A 464 27.25 0.38 -8.48
N PRO A 465 28.42 0.29 -9.14
CA PRO A 465 29.40 1.36 -9.17
C PRO A 465 28.98 2.44 -10.17
N GLY A 466 29.35 3.69 -9.91
CA GLY A 466 29.18 4.77 -10.90
C GLY A 466 29.58 6.13 -10.35
N HIS A 467 29.03 6.49 -9.19
CA HIS A 467 29.41 7.71 -8.49
C HIS A 467 30.83 7.64 -7.93
N SER A 468 31.44 8.81 -7.73
CA SER A 468 32.80 8.94 -7.17
C SER A 468 32.83 9.44 -5.73
N LYS A 469 31.65 9.68 -5.15
CA LYS A 469 31.44 10.10 -3.75
C LYS A 469 30.12 9.52 -3.23
N CYS A 470 29.77 9.85 -1.98
CA CYS A 470 28.53 9.43 -1.31
C CYS A 470 27.29 9.63 -2.20
N VAL A 471 26.42 8.61 -2.22
CA VAL A 471 25.10 8.69 -2.88
C VAL A 471 24.06 9.05 -1.83
N ASN A 472 23.56 10.28 -1.91
CA ASN A 472 22.67 10.87 -0.90
C ASN A 472 21.22 10.42 -1.06
N TYR A 473 20.73 10.32 -2.30
CA TYR A 473 19.33 9.99 -2.51
C TYR A 473 19.12 9.19 -3.78
N ILE A 474 18.11 8.33 -3.74
CA ILE A 474 17.67 7.52 -4.87
C ILE A 474 16.16 7.71 -5.01
N ALA A 475 15.73 7.93 -6.25
CA ALA A 475 14.32 8.02 -6.58
C ALA A 475 14.02 7.05 -7.72
N TYR A 476 12.96 6.26 -7.58
CA TYR A 476 12.50 5.35 -8.62
C TYR A 476 11.46 6.04 -9.50
N ASN A 477 11.44 5.74 -10.81
CA ASN A 477 10.42 6.30 -11.69
C ASN A 477 9.04 5.66 -11.37
N PRO A 478 8.01 6.47 -11.06
CA PRO A 478 6.71 5.93 -10.68
C PRO A 478 5.98 5.19 -11.82
N LEU A 479 6.25 5.54 -13.08
CA LEU A 479 5.59 4.93 -14.25
C LEU A 479 6.48 3.99 -15.05
N ASP A 480 7.80 4.24 -15.10
CA ASP A 480 8.72 3.35 -15.81
C ASP A 480 9.40 2.37 -14.84
N PRO A 481 8.99 1.09 -14.82
CA PRO A 481 9.59 0.10 -13.93
C PRO A 481 11.05 -0.21 -14.29
N TYR A 482 11.60 0.30 -15.39
CA TYR A 482 12.99 0.05 -15.77
C TYR A 482 13.88 1.27 -15.59
N GLN A 483 13.49 2.25 -14.78
CA GLN A 483 14.26 3.48 -14.61
C GLN A 483 14.30 3.97 -13.16
N PHE A 484 15.47 4.40 -12.71
CA PHE A 484 15.62 5.18 -11.48
C PHE A 484 16.76 6.20 -11.62
N ALA A 485 16.81 7.13 -10.69
CA ALA A 485 17.84 8.16 -10.62
C ALA A 485 18.56 8.13 -9.27
N SER A 486 19.83 8.50 -9.27
CA SER A 486 20.66 8.65 -8.07
C SER A 486 21.34 10.02 -8.04
N ALA A 487 21.44 10.60 -6.85
CA ALA A 487 22.08 11.89 -6.58
C ALA A 487 23.26 11.72 -5.63
N SER A 488 24.34 12.47 -5.84
CA SER A 488 25.61 12.29 -5.12
C SER A 488 26.34 13.59 -4.81
N ASP A 489 27.25 13.51 -3.84
CA ASP A 489 28.23 14.54 -3.51
C ASP A 489 29.25 14.81 -4.62
N ASP A 490 29.30 13.96 -5.67
CA ASP A 490 30.15 14.17 -6.85
C ASP A 490 29.57 15.20 -7.83
N ASN A 491 28.52 15.92 -7.41
CA ASN A 491 27.79 16.95 -8.14
C ASN A 491 26.96 16.39 -9.31
N THR A 492 26.88 15.07 -9.47
CA THR A 492 26.19 14.44 -10.59
C THR A 492 24.89 13.79 -10.18
N ILE A 493 23.99 13.69 -11.16
CA ILE A 493 22.78 12.87 -11.08
C ILE A 493 22.86 11.83 -12.19
N ARG A 494 22.80 10.54 -11.83
CA ARG A 494 22.86 9.45 -12.79
C ARG A 494 21.49 8.83 -12.99
N ILE A 495 21.16 8.56 -14.24
CA ILE A 495 19.94 7.86 -14.64
C ILE A 495 20.30 6.43 -15.04
N TRP A 496 19.64 5.49 -14.41
CA TRP A 496 19.86 4.06 -14.58
C TRP A 496 18.68 3.45 -15.31
N SER A 497 18.92 2.70 -16.37
CA SER A 497 17.87 1.96 -17.08
C SER A 497 18.41 0.75 -17.82
N ASN A 498 17.57 -0.27 -17.94
CA ASN A 498 17.84 -1.44 -18.79
C ASN A 498 17.10 -1.42 -20.13
N LYS A 499 16.33 -0.36 -20.42
CA LYS A 499 15.81 -0.16 -21.78
C LYS A 499 17.02 0.11 -22.68
N GLY A 500 17.38 -0.88 -23.49
CA GLY A 500 18.15 -0.58 -24.69
C GLY A 500 17.38 0.49 -25.45
N ARG A 501 17.97 1.67 -25.63
CA ARG A 501 17.41 2.65 -26.57
C ARG A 501 17.37 1.94 -27.93
N GLN A 502 16.19 1.48 -28.33
CA GLN A 502 15.94 1.06 -29.70
C GLN A 502 15.87 2.29 -30.58
#